data_AF-A0A9E3T407-F1
#
_entry.id   AF-A0A9E3T407-F1
#
_cell.length_a   1.000
_cell.length_b   1.000
_cell.length_c   1.000
_cell.angle_alpha   90.00
_cell.angle_beta   90.00
_cell.angle_gamma   90.00
#
_symmetry.space_group_name_H-M   'P 1'
#
loop_
_entity.id
_entity.type
_entity.pdbx_description
1 polymer ?
#
loop_
_entity_poly.entity_id
_entity_poly.type
_entity_poly.pdbx_seq_one_letter_code
_entity_poly.pdbx_strand_id
1 'polypeptide(L)'
;MHIKNVSLEMSLKPFYQTDDAFVDQVIEKLFDQWYALTKYADRTSVLLWTADGSEILDYRGSLDDEIEWARYVGGATRKIKLNPHDPDQTGLHSRPYLYMEDPPVITYALLRRIVSRLKVIGSRKLG
;
A
#
# COMPACT_ATOMS: atom_id res chain seq x y z
N MET A 1 28.13 12.86 -3.20
CA MET A 1 27.17 12.42 -2.17
C MET A 1 26.99 10.92 -2.35
N HIS A 2 27.15 10.12 -1.29
CA HIS A 2 27.02 8.67 -1.36
C HIS A 2 25.81 8.26 -0.51
N ILE A 3 24.79 7.69 -1.15
CA ILE A 3 23.53 7.36 -0.50
C ILE A 3 23.57 5.90 -0.07
N LYS A 4 23.50 5.64 1.24
CA LYS A 4 23.53 4.27 1.76
C LYS A 4 22.23 3.51 1.56
N ASN A 5 21.10 4.19 1.64
CA ASN A 5 19.80 3.58 1.45
C ASN A 5 18.78 4.64 1.03
N VAL A 6 17.95 4.31 0.04
CA VAL A 6 16.73 5.05 -0.26
C VAL A 6 15.56 4.20 0.21
N SER A 7 14.76 4.73 1.14
CA SER A 7 13.52 4.10 1.58
C SER A 7 12.35 4.74 0.84
N LEU A 8 11.69 3.96 -0.01
CA LEU A 8 10.42 4.32 -0.64
C LEU A 8 9.28 3.77 0.20
N GLU A 9 8.26 4.59 0.44
CA GLU A 9 7.09 4.19 1.22
C GLU A 9 5.82 4.38 0.40
N MET A 10 4.94 3.38 0.39
CA MET A 10 3.67 3.47 -0.31
C MET A 10 2.59 2.60 0.30
N SER A 11 1.33 2.94 0.06
CA SER A 11 0.19 2.05 0.38
C SER A 11 -0.08 1.08 -0.78
N LEU A 12 -1.05 0.18 -0.60
CA LEU A 12 -1.51 -0.70 -1.68
C LEU A 12 -2.55 -0.06 -2.61
N LYS A 13 -3.00 1.17 -2.33
CA LYS A 13 -3.99 1.90 -3.15
C LYS A 13 -3.63 2.02 -4.64
N PRO A 14 -2.35 2.19 -5.04
CA PRO A 14 -2.00 2.25 -6.45
C PRO A 14 -2.31 0.96 -7.22
N PHE A 15 -2.44 -0.18 -6.54
CA PHE A 15 -2.83 -1.47 -7.13
C PHE A 15 -4.36 -1.61 -7.20
N TYR A 16 -5.02 -0.64 -7.85
CA TYR A 16 -6.49 -0.64 -8.02
C TYR A 16 -7.00 -1.64 -9.06
N GLN A 17 -6.08 -2.26 -9.82
CA GLN A 17 -6.31 -3.48 -10.59
C GLN A 17 -5.27 -4.52 -10.17
N THR A 18 -5.63 -5.80 -10.25
CA THR A 18 -4.84 -6.89 -9.64
C THR A 18 -4.26 -7.88 -10.66
N ASP A 19 -4.46 -7.65 -11.96
CA ASP A 19 -3.81 -8.45 -13.00
C ASP A 19 -2.29 -8.18 -13.03
N ASP A 20 -1.54 -9.17 -13.50
CA ASP A 20 -0.07 -9.13 -13.41
C ASP A 20 0.53 -7.98 -14.24
N ALA A 21 -0.05 -7.65 -15.39
CA ALA A 21 0.46 -6.58 -16.24
C ALA A 21 0.30 -5.21 -15.56
N PHE A 22 -0.85 -4.97 -14.93
CA PHE A 22 -1.08 -3.73 -14.20
C PHE A 22 -0.20 -3.63 -12.94
N VAL A 23 -0.07 -4.72 -12.17
CA VAL A 23 0.81 -4.76 -10.99
C VAL A 23 2.25 -4.41 -11.38
N ASP A 24 2.74 -5.00 -12.47
CA ASP A 24 4.08 -4.70 -13.00
C ASP A 24 4.21 -3.24 -13.40
N GLN A 25 3.23 -2.69 -14.10
CA GLN A 25 3.23 -1.30 -14.53
C GLN A 25 3.33 -0.32 -13.34
N VAL A 26 2.59 -0.58 -12.25
CA VAL A 26 2.64 0.22 -11.02
C VAL A 26 4.05 0.20 -10.42
N ILE A 27 4.67 -0.99 -10.36
CA ILE A 27 6.00 -1.18 -9.79
C ILE A 27 7.08 -0.56 -10.67
N GLU A 28 6.98 -0.71 -12.00
CA GLU A 28 7.90 -0.06 -12.94
C GLU A 28 7.86 1.45 -12.79
N LYS A 29 6.66 2.02 -12.68
CA LYS A 29 6.45 3.45 -12.45
C LYS A 29 7.04 3.92 -11.12
N LEU A 30 6.91 3.14 -10.04
CA LEU A 30 7.54 3.45 -8.75
C LEU A 30 9.05 3.66 -8.91
N PHE A 31 9.74 2.71 -9.56
CA PHE A 31 11.19 2.82 -9.73
C PHE A 31 11.57 3.91 -10.74
N ASP A 32 10.79 4.13 -11.80
CA ASP A 32 11.08 5.18 -12.77
C ASP A 32 10.98 6.59 -12.17
N GLN A 33 9.96 6.84 -11.35
CA GLN A 33 9.76 8.14 -10.69
C GLN A 33 10.92 8.52 -9.78
N TRP A 34 11.54 7.53 -9.13
CA TRP A 34 12.61 7.74 -8.15
C TRP A 34 13.99 7.32 -8.66
N TYR A 35 14.11 6.96 -9.94
CA TYR A 35 15.33 6.39 -10.53
C TYR A 35 16.56 7.27 -10.31
N ALA A 36 16.40 8.59 -10.45
CA ALA A 36 17.48 9.55 -10.24
C ALA A 36 18.11 9.48 -8.84
N LEU A 37 17.33 9.05 -7.84
CA LEU A 37 17.77 8.89 -6.46
C LEU A 37 18.25 7.45 -6.18
N THR A 38 17.48 6.45 -6.61
CA THR A 38 17.72 5.04 -6.27
C THR A 38 18.91 4.44 -6.99
N LYS A 39 19.23 4.87 -8.22
CA LYS A 39 20.33 4.31 -9.02
C LYS A 39 21.74 4.58 -8.46
N TYR A 40 21.87 5.54 -7.55
CA TYR A 40 23.14 5.89 -6.89
C TYR A 40 23.21 5.42 -5.45
N ALA A 41 22.19 4.67 -4.99
CA ALA A 41 22.12 4.17 -3.63
C ALA A 41 22.67 2.74 -3.54
N ASP A 42 23.43 2.44 -2.49
CA ASP A 42 23.89 1.07 -2.21
C ASP A 42 22.72 0.10 -2.03
N ARG A 43 21.56 0.62 -1.60
CA ARG A 43 20.35 -0.14 -1.33
C ARG A 43 19.11 0.71 -1.60
N THR A 44 18.07 0.05 -2.09
CA THR A 44 16.71 0.59 -2.13
C THR A 44 15.80 -0.31 -1.31
N SER A 45 15.09 0.26 -0.35
CA SER A 45 14.12 -0.42 0.51
C SER A 45 12.72 0.06 0.15
N VAL A 46 11.74 -0.84 0.12
CA VAL A 46 10.33 -0.48 -0.07
C VAL A 46 9.53 -0.90 1.15
N LEU A 47 8.89 0.07 1.80
CA LEU A 47 7.93 -0.16 2.89
C LEU A 47 6.52 -0.06 2.31
N LEU A 48 5.72 -1.08 2.58
CA LEU A 48 4.31 -1.11 2.20
C LEU A 48 3.44 -0.90 3.45
N TRP A 49 2.59 0.12 3.40
CA TRP A 49 1.56 0.36 4.41
C TRP A 49 0.36 -0.57 4.13
N THR A 50 0.31 -1.68 4.86
CA THR A 50 -0.56 -2.84 4.56
C THR A 50 -1.46 -3.29 5.69
N ALA A 51 -1.55 -2.51 6.77
CA ALA A 51 -2.27 -2.94 7.97
C ALA A 51 -2.91 -1.75 8.68
N ASP A 52 -4.01 -2.02 9.38
CA ASP A 52 -4.63 -1.09 10.33
C ASP A 52 -4.31 -1.46 11.80
N GLY A 53 -3.66 -2.61 12.02
CA GLY A 53 -3.23 -3.11 13.32
C GLY A 53 -4.14 -4.19 13.91
N SER A 54 -5.29 -4.47 13.30
CA SER A 54 -6.20 -5.56 13.70
C SER A 54 -5.54 -6.94 13.61
N GLU A 55 -4.56 -7.08 12.72
CA GLU A 55 -3.85 -8.34 12.44
C GLU A 55 -3.15 -8.93 13.68
N ILE A 56 -2.84 -8.11 14.70
CA ILE A 56 -2.26 -8.61 15.96
C ILE A 56 -3.20 -9.60 16.68
N LEU A 57 -4.52 -9.50 16.44
CA LEU A 57 -5.54 -10.38 17.01
C LEU A 57 -6.13 -11.32 15.97
N ASP A 58 -6.27 -10.86 14.73
CA ASP A 58 -7.09 -11.53 13.72
C ASP A 58 -6.27 -12.37 12.72
N TYR A 59 -4.93 -12.27 12.72
CA TYR A 59 -4.11 -12.99 11.75
C TYR A 59 -4.11 -14.51 11.96
N ARG A 60 -4.60 -15.26 10.97
CA ARG A 60 -4.71 -16.72 11.00
C ARG A 60 -3.62 -17.46 10.22
N GLY A 61 -2.74 -16.75 9.53
CA GLY A 61 -1.75 -17.37 8.65
C GLY A 61 -2.29 -17.84 7.29
N SER A 62 -3.53 -17.48 6.95
CA SER A 62 -4.17 -17.86 5.68
C SER A 62 -3.86 -16.84 4.58
N LEU A 63 -3.45 -17.33 3.40
CA LEU A 63 -3.15 -16.48 2.24
C LEU A 63 -4.41 -15.94 1.57
N ASP A 64 -5.54 -16.60 1.76
CA ASP A 64 -6.82 -16.21 1.18
C ASP A 64 -7.55 -15.15 2.01
N ASP A 65 -7.03 -14.86 3.21
CA ASP A 65 -7.61 -13.83 4.08
C ASP A 65 -7.41 -12.45 3.45
N GLU A 66 -8.48 -11.65 3.51
CA GLU A 66 -8.48 -10.26 3.09
C GLU A 66 -7.66 -9.41 4.07
N ILE A 67 -6.95 -8.42 3.53
CA ILE A 67 -6.35 -7.34 4.27
C ILE A 67 -7.40 -6.23 4.34
N GLU A 68 -7.89 -5.93 5.55
CA GLU A 68 -8.95 -4.94 5.79
C GLU A 68 -8.50 -3.51 5.41
N TRP A 69 -7.19 -3.28 5.34
CA TRP A 69 -6.58 -2.00 5.00
C TRP A 69 -6.53 -1.70 3.49
N ALA A 70 -6.00 -0.53 3.14
CA ALA A 70 -5.78 -0.02 1.77
C ALA A 70 -7.02 0.33 0.94
N ARG A 71 -8.24 -0.10 1.29
CA ARG A 71 -9.46 0.34 0.62
C ARG A 71 -10.04 1.66 1.14
N TYR A 72 -9.54 2.18 2.26
CA TYR A 72 -10.08 3.37 2.91
C TYR A 72 -9.24 4.64 2.74
N VAL A 73 -9.89 5.80 2.67
CA VAL A 73 -9.32 7.15 2.88
C VAL A 73 -9.93 7.76 4.14
N GLY A 74 -9.12 8.54 4.86
CA GLY A 74 -9.50 9.12 6.15
C GLY A 74 -8.87 8.40 7.34
N GLY A 75 -9.55 8.41 8.48
CA GLY A 75 -9.10 7.73 9.69
C GLY A 75 -9.10 6.21 9.56
N ALA A 76 -8.04 5.55 10.05
CA ALA A 76 -7.90 4.10 9.95
C ALA A 76 -8.94 3.33 10.78
N THR A 77 -9.36 3.93 11.88
CA THR A 77 -10.32 3.37 12.82
C THR A 77 -11.59 4.19 12.83
N ARG A 78 -12.73 3.49 12.89
CA ARG A 78 -14.02 4.15 13.07
C ARG A 78 -14.05 4.90 14.39
N LYS A 79 -14.48 6.16 14.36
CA LYS A 79 -14.69 6.94 15.59
C LYS A 79 -15.95 6.45 16.31
N ILE A 80 -15.83 6.24 17.62
CA ILE A 80 -16.96 5.85 18.48
C ILE A 80 -17.88 7.05 18.76
N LYS A 81 -17.32 8.27 18.80
CA LYS A 81 -18.08 9.50 19.05
C LYS A 81 -18.29 10.27 17.76
N LEU A 82 -19.54 10.67 17.52
CA LEU A 82 -19.89 11.59 16.45
C LEU A 82 -19.30 12.97 16.72
N ASN A 83 -18.79 13.61 15.67
CA ASN A 83 -18.34 14.99 15.74
C ASN A 83 -19.57 15.92 15.68
N PRO A 84 -19.89 16.71 16.72
CA PRO A 84 -21.05 17.62 16.69
C PRO A 84 -20.95 18.68 15.59
N HIS A 85 -19.73 18.97 15.11
CA HIS A 85 -19.48 19.92 14.02
C HIS A 85 -19.48 19.27 12.62
N ASP A 86 -19.69 17.96 12.54
CA ASP A 86 -19.84 17.22 11.27
C ASP A 86 -20.92 16.14 11.43
N PRO A 87 -22.20 16.54 11.59
CA PRO A 87 -23.31 15.61 11.85
C PRO A 87 -23.50 14.61 10.71
N ASP A 88 -23.24 15.04 9.47
CA ASP A 88 -23.38 14.20 8.27
C ASP A 88 -22.18 13.29 8.04
N GLN A 89 -21.12 13.40 8.85
CA GLN A 89 -19.87 12.65 8.70
C GLN A 89 -19.39 12.71 7.26
N THR A 90 -19.06 13.91 6.81
CA THR A 90 -18.51 14.20 5.48
C THR A 90 -17.00 14.41 5.53
N GLY A 91 -16.46 14.78 6.69
CA GLY A 91 -15.02 14.96 6.90
C GLY A 91 -14.27 13.63 6.91
N LEU A 92 -13.05 13.65 6.36
CA LEU A 92 -12.13 12.49 6.35
C LEU A 92 -11.74 11.99 7.75
N HIS A 93 -11.91 12.82 8.78
CA HIS A 93 -11.62 12.46 10.17
C HIS A 93 -12.82 11.86 10.91
N SER A 94 -14.02 11.91 10.32
CA SER A 94 -15.25 11.49 10.97
C SER A 94 -15.50 9.99 10.81
N ARG A 95 -15.16 9.43 9.64
CA ARG A 95 -15.21 8.00 9.36
C ARG A 95 -14.25 7.62 8.22
N PRO A 96 -13.90 6.33 8.07
CA PRO A 96 -13.27 5.84 6.85
C PRO A 96 -14.26 5.86 5.67
N TYR A 97 -13.77 6.18 4.47
CA TYR A 97 -14.52 6.09 3.21
C TYR A 97 -13.77 5.19 2.26
N LEU A 98 -14.46 4.46 1.39
CA LEU A 98 -13.78 3.81 0.28
C LEU A 98 -13.09 4.88 -0.58
N TYR A 99 -11.84 4.65 -0.99
CA TYR A 99 -11.12 5.64 -1.81
C TYR A 99 -11.62 5.68 -3.26
N MET A 100 -12.41 4.69 -3.68
CA MET A 100 -13.12 4.56 -4.95
C MET A 100 -14.37 3.70 -4.75
N GLU A 101 -15.29 3.69 -5.71
CA GLU A 101 -16.60 3.01 -5.59
C GLU A 101 -16.48 1.50 -5.36
N ASP A 102 -15.57 0.83 -6.09
CA ASP A 102 -15.34 -0.61 -6.01
C ASP A 102 -13.82 -0.89 -5.91
N PRO A 103 -13.21 -0.71 -4.71
CA PRO A 103 -11.79 -0.95 -4.54
C PRO A 103 -11.50 -2.45 -4.59
N PRO A 104 -10.34 -2.87 -5.13
CA PRO A 104 -10.00 -4.29 -5.18
C PRO A 104 -9.86 -4.87 -3.77
N VAL A 105 -10.30 -6.11 -3.63
CA VAL A 105 -10.04 -6.93 -2.44
C VAL A 105 -8.59 -7.37 -2.47
N ILE A 106 -7.81 -6.91 -1.50
CA ILE A 106 -6.41 -7.30 -1.37
C ILE A 106 -6.29 -8.44 -0.39
N THR A 107 -5.81 -9.60 -0.83
CA THR A 107 -5.51 -10.74 0.04
C THR A 107 -4.03 -10.83 0.38
N TYR A 108 -3.65 -11.61 1.39
CA TYR A 108 -2.25 -11.89 1.67
C TYR A 108 -1.53 -12.62 0.52
N ALA A 109 -2.24 -13.42 -0.28
CA ALA A 109 -1.72 -14.02 -1.51
C ALA A 109 -1.30 -12.94 -2.53
N LEU A 110 -2.16 -11.93 -2.74
CA LEU A 110 -1.86 -10.80 -3.61
C LEU A 110 -0.72 -9.94 -3.03
N LEU A 111 -0.71 -9.67 -1.72
CA LEU A 111 0.40 -8.95 -1.10
C LEU A 111 1.73 -9.68 -1.31
N ARG A 112 1.78 -11.00 -1.11
CA ARG A 112 2.96 -11.83 -1.39
C ARG A 112 3.40 -11.68 -2.84
N ARG A 113 2.46 -11.67 -3.79
CA ARG A 113 2.75 -11.45 -5.22
C ARG A 113 3.37 -10.08 -5.46
N ILE A 114 2.76 -9.00 -4.94
CA ILE A 114 3.27 -7.62 -5.05
C ILE A 114 4.70 -7.53 -4.50
N VAL A 115 4.96 -8.07 -3.30
CA VAL A 115 6.31 -8.08 -2.70
C VAL A 115 7.30 -8.85 -3.56
N SER A 116 6.90 -9.98 -4.15
CA SER A 116 7.76 -10.74 -5.07
C SER A 116 8.07 -9.93 -6.34
N ARG A 117 7.07 -9.28 -6.95
CA ARG A 117 7.25 -8.46 -8.15
C ARG A 117 8.10 -7.23 -7.90
N LEU A 118 7.95 -6.57 -6.74
CA LEU A 118 8.79 -5.45 -6.31
C LEU A 118 10.27 -5.82 -6.31
N LYS A 119 10.62 -7.00 -5.76
CA LYS A 119 12.00 -7.49 -5.74
C LYS A 119 12.52 -7.76 -7.15
N VAL A 120 11.75 -8.49 -7.97
CA VAL A 120 12.15 -8.85 -9.35
C VAL A 120 12.37 -7.61 -10.21
N ILE A 121 11.41 -6.68 -10.22
CA ILE A 121 11.47 -5.48 -11.06
C ILE A 121 12.52 -4.51 -10.52
N GLY A 122 12.60 -4.35 -9.19
CA GLY A 122 13.62 -3.49 -8.56
C GLY A 122 15.03 -3.94 -8.91
N SER A 123 15.36 -5.23 -8.74
CA SER A 123 16.67 -5.77 -9.13
C SER A 123 16.93 -5.60 -10.63
N ARG A 124 15.93 -5.81 -11.48
CA ARG A 124 16.09 -5.60 -12.93
C ARG A 124 16.35 -4.12 -13.28
N LYS A 125 15.73 -3.17 -12.58
CA LYS A 125 15.82 -1.73 -12.87
C LYS A 125 17.07 -1.07 -12.30
N LEU A 126 17.55 -1.54 -11.15
CA LEU A 126 18.63 -0.88 -10.40
C LEU A 126 19.98 -1.59 -10.48
N GLY A 127 20.02 -2.83 -11.00
CA GLY A 127 21.20 -3.69 -10.96
C GLY A 127 21.41 -4.32 -9.60
#